data_AF-A0A8T6MGE6-F1
#
_entry.id   AF-A0A8T6MGE6-F1
#
_cell.length_a   1.000
_cell.length_b   1.000
_cell.length_c   1.000
_cell.angle_alpha   90.00
_cell.angle_beta   90.00
_cell.angle_gamma   90.00
#
_symmetry.space_group_name_H-M   'P 1'
#
loop_
_entity.id
_entity.type
_entity.pdbx_description
1 polymer ?
#
loop_
_entity_poly.entity_id
_entity_poly.type
_entity_poly.pdbx_seq_one_letter_code
_entity_poly.pdbx_strand_id
1 'polypeptide(L)'
;MKKSYEKINIRETIHHYIKEFMINCSDFYQDMQNCDHNETKVDCYSQWHIEGSVWTHTMMVLSQLTVYLDNTSRYHNEKLLILAALFHDIGKPKARFWNDKKQKIVFYGHSGISTMLANEFLEYIEPNLTKDEKLYILRLINYHQILFDAGDLSGKTLKKFSEKFKNSFILLDDLYALRYADFNGNLSTDKMNLSFSDIENIKRGFKKCLIN
;
A
#
# COMPACT_ATOMS: atom_id res chain seq x y z
N MET A 1 12.33 20.15 20.39
CA MET A 1 10.87 20.34 20.55
C MET A 1 10.16 19.26 19.75
N LYS A 2 9.44 18.34 20.38
CA LYS A 2 8.52 17.45 19.64
C LYS A 2 7.39 18.34 19.13
N LYS A 3 7.25 18.53 17.82
CA LYS A 3 5.99 19.05 17.26
C LYS A 3 4.90 18.11 17.77
N SER A 4 3.99 18.60 18.61
CA SER A 4 2.76 17.87 18.89
C SER A 4 1.98 17.90 17.60
N TYR A 5 2.04 16.81 16.83
CA TYR A 5 1.15 16.66 15.69
C TYR A 5 -0.28 16.71 16.24
N GLU A 6 -1.05 17.67 15.74
CA GLU A 6 -2.46 17.79 16.06
C GLU A 6 -3.15 16.50 15.61
N LYS A 7 -3.88 15.85 16.51
CA LYS A 7 -4.51 14.56 16.23
C LYS A 7 -5.56 14.78 15.16
N ILE A 8 -5.31 14.30 13.95
CA ILE A 8 -6.23 14.45 12.83
C ILE A 8 -7.47 13.58 13.05
N ASN A 9 -8.60 14.01 12.47
CA ASN A 9 -9.74 13.12 12.28
C ASN A 9 -9.47 12.23 11.06
N ILE A 10 -9.13 10.96 11.29
CA ILE A 10 -8.74 10.00 10.25
C ILE A 10 -9.83 9.85 9.19
N ARG A 11 -11.10 9.73 9.59
CA ARG A 11 -12.23 9.51 8.68
C ARG A 11 -12.50 10.72 7.80
N GLU A 12 -12.49 11.91 8.38
CA GLU A 12 -12.65 13.17 7.63
C GLU A 12 -11.48 13.37 6.66
N THR A 13 -10.26 13.06 7.08
CA THR A 13 -9.06 13.16 6.25
C THR A 13 -9.13 12.21 5.04
N ILE A 14 -9.49 10.94 5.26
CA ILE A 14 -9.66 9.96 4.17
C ILE A 14 -10.75 10.41 3.21
N HIS A 15 -11.89 10.86 3.73
CA HIS A 15 -13.00 11.34 2.89
C HIS A 15 -12.58 12.56 2.05
N HIS A 16 -11.85 13.50 2.63
CA HIS A 16 -11.31 14.64 1.90
C HIS A 16 -10.37 14.19 0.77
N TYR A 17 -9.37 13.35 1.05
CA TYR A 17 -8.43 12.91 0.02
C TYR A 17 -9.06 12.06 -1.09
N ILE A 18 -10.07 11.22 -0.77
CA ILE A 18 -10.84 10.50 -1.80
C ILE A 18 -11.54 11.50 -2.74
N LYS A 19 -12.19 12.53 -2.19
CA LYS A 19 -12.85 13.56 -3.00
C LYS A 19 -11.87 14.31 -3.89
N GLU A 20 -10.76 14.78 -3.32
CA GLU A 20 -9.71 15.46 -4.07
C GLU A 20 -9.16 14.56 -5.18
N PHE A 21 -9.00 13.26 -4.92
CA PHE A 21 -8.54 12.30 -5.93
C PHE A 21 -9.53 12.15 -7.07
N MET A 22 -10.82 11.97 -6.76
CA MET A 22 -11.87 11.84 -7.78
C MET A 22 -11.98 13.08 -8.67
N ILE A 23 -11.67 14.26 -8.13
CA ILE A 23 -11.71 15.54 -8.86
C ILE A 23 -10.43 15.75 -9.67
N ASN A 24 -9.27 15.70 -9.03
CA ASN A 24 -7.99 16.09 -9.63
C ASN A 24 -7.30 14.95 -10.40
N CYS A 25 -7.72 13.70 -10.18
CA CYS A 25 -7.20 12.49 -10.83
C CYS A 25 -8.34 11.74 -11.55
N SER A 26 -9.32 12.45 -12.11
CA SER A 26 -10.56 11.86 -12.66
C SER A 26 -10.33 10.74 -13.66
N ASP A 27 -9.35 10.89 -14.55
CA ASP A 27 -9.03 9.88 -15.57
C ASP A 27 -8.51 8.61 -14.92
N PHE A 28 -7.61 8.73 -13.92
CA PHE A 28 -7.11 7.58 -13.17
C PHE A 28 -8.19 6.92 -12.31
N TYR A 29 -9.09 7.73 -11.75
CA TYR A 29 -10.27 7.21 -11.05
C TYR A 29 -11.11 6.34 -11.99
N GLN A 30 -11.41 6.81 -13.20
CA GLN A 30 -12.14 6.01 -14.21
C GLN A 30 -11.34 4.77 -14.64
N ASP A 31 -10.04 4.89 -14.90
CA ASP A 31 -9.17 3.77 -15.26
C ASP A 31 -9.16 2.69 -14.17
N MET A 32 -9.08 3.08 -12.90
CA MET A 32 -9.10 2.15 -11.77
C MET A 32 -10.45 1.47 -11.58
N GLN A 33 -11.57 2.17 -11.87
CA GLN A 33 -12.91 1.57 -11.86
C GLN A 33 -13.09 0.54 -12.99
N ASN A 34 -12.51 0.82 -14.15
CA ASN A 34 -12.63 -0.04 -15.34
C ASN A 34 -11.53 -1.11 -15.45
N CYS A 35 -10.61 -1.17 -14.48
CA CYS A 35 -9.55 -2.16 -14.43
C CYS A 35 -9.92 -3.27 -13.43
N ASP A 36 -10.35 -4.42 -13.95
CA ASP A 36 -10.56 -5.61 -13.14
C ASP A 36 -9.25 -6.09 -12.52
N HIS A 37 -9.28 -6.31 -11.22
CA HIS A 37 -8.15 -6.75 -10.42
C HIS A 37 -7.94 -8.28 -10.48
N ASN A 38 -8.94 -9.02 -10.96
CA ASN A 38 -9.00 -10.48 -10.91
C ASN A 38 -9.30 -11.16 -12.26
N GLU A 39 -9.13 -10.44 -13.37
CA GLU A 39 -9.47 -10.97 -14.69
C GLU A 39 -8.64 -12.20 -15.06
N THR A 40 -9.37 -13.24 -15.46
CA THR A 40 -8.92 -14.60 -15.70
C THR A 40 -9.62 -15.16 -16.93
N LYS A 41 -9.13 -16.29 -17.47
CA LYS A 41 -9.82 -16.95 -18.59
C LYS A 41 -11.24 -17.37 -18.17
N VAL A 42 -12.18 -17.27 -19.10
CA VAL A 42 -13.53 -17.83 -18.97
C VAL A 42 -13.39 -19.32 -18.56
N ASP A 43 -14.07 -19.71 -17.47
CA ASP A 43 -14.03 -21.01 -16.78
C ASP A 43 -12.99 -21.19 -15.65
N CYS A 44 -12.14 -20.21 -15.35
CA CYS A 44 -11.34 -20.20 -14.12
C CYS A 44 -11.70 -19.01 -13.24
N TYR A 45 -12.32 -19.25 -12.08
CA TYR A 45 -12.53 -18.21 -11.07
C TYR A 45 -11.21 -17.85 -10.42
N SER A 46 -10.84 -16.56 -10.41
CA SER A 46 -9.74 -16.07 -9.58
C SER A 46 -10.12 -16.17 -8.11
N GLN A 47 -9.29 -16.87 -7.33
CA GLN A 47 -9.41 -16.92 -5.87
C GLN A 47 -8.95 -15.62 -5.17
N TRP A 48 -8.43 -14.65 -5.94
CA TRP A 48 -7.89 -13.39 -5.45
C TRP A 48 -8.68 -12.21 -6.00
N HIS A 49 -8.87 -11.19 -5.16
CA HIS A 49 -9.46 -9.90 -5.50
C HIS A 49 -10.86 -9.97 -6.15
N ILE A 50 -11.77 -10.82 -5.60
CA ILE A 50 -13.14 -10.95 -6.13
C ILE A 50 -14.01 -9.71 -5.94
N GLU A 51 -13.52 -8.68 -5.23
CA GLU A 51 -14.12 -7.35 -5.14
C GLU A 51 -14.23 -6.63 -6.50
N GLY A 52 -13.57 -7.14 -7.55
CA GLY A 52 -13.68 -6.65 -8.92
C GLY A 52 -12.59 -5.63 -9.24
N SER A 53 -12.92 -4.34 -9.23
CA SER A 53 -12.03 -3.29 -9.74
C SER A 53 -10.88 -2.93 -8.80
N VAL A 54 -9.79 -2.39 -9.38
CA VAL A 54 -8.67 -1.80 -8.62
C VAL A 54 -9.14 -0.66 -7.71
N TRP A 55 -10.14 0.11 -8.12
CA TRP A 55 -10.73 1.16 -7.27
C TRP A 55 -11.45 0.57 -6.05
N THR A 56 -12.27 -0.48 -6.24
CA THR A 56 -12.96 -1.15 -5.13
C THR A 56 -11.96 -1.68 -4.11
N HIS A 57 -10.89 -2.33 -4.59
CA HIS A 57 -9.79 -2.79 -3.73
C HIS A 57 -9.19 -1.63 -2.94
N THR A 58 -8.82 -0.52 -3.61
CA THR A 58 -8.25 0.66 -2.94
C THR A 58 -9.16 1.20 -1.82
N MET A 59 -10.49 1.22 -2.03
CA MET A 59 -11.44 1.64 -0.98
C MET A 59 -11.47 0.67 0.21
N MET A 60 -11.38 -0.64 -0.05
CA MET A 60 -11.28 -1.64 1.00
C MET A 60 -9.97 -1.50 1.80
N VAL A 61 -8.85 -1.22 1.13
CA VAL A 61 -7.56 -0.92 1.77
C VAL A 61 -7.68 0.29 2.68
N LEU A 62 -8.25 1.40 2.21
CA LEU A 62 -8.45 2.60 3.05
C LEU A 62 -9.37 2.34 4.24
N SER A 63 -10.40 1.50 4.09
CA SER A 63 -11.27 1.08 5.18
C SER A 63 -10.51 0.33 6.27
N GLN A 64 -9.68 -0.65 5.88
CA GLN A 64 -8.86 -1.42 6.82
C GLN A 64 -7.75 -0.57 7.45
N LEU A 65 -7.15 0.35 6.68
CA LEU A 65 -6.20 1.31 7.21
C LEU A 65 -6.84 2.20 8.28
N THR A 66 -8.07 2.64 8.07
CA THR A 66 -8.83 3.42 9.08
C THR A 66 -8.93 2.65 10.39
N VAL A 67 -9.36 1.39 10.33
CA VAL A 67 -9.47 0.52 11.52
C VAL A 67 -8.11 0.34 12.19
N TYR A 68 -7.07 0.14 11.39
CA TYR A 68 -5.71 -0.03 11.90
C TYR A 68 -5.22 1.22 12.64
N LEU A 69 -5.37 2.41 12.03
CA LEU A 69 -4.99 3.70 12.61
C LEU A 69 -5.81 4.07 13.86
N ASP A 70 -7.11 3.78 13.89
CA ASP A 70 -7.98 4.03 15.05
C ASP A 70 -7.51 3.23 16.30
N ASN A 71 -6.92 2.04 16.08
CA ASN A 71 -6.53 1.12 17.15
C ASN A 71 -5.05 1.19 17.54
N THR A 72 -4.25 2.05 16.90
CA THR A 72 -2.80 2.09 17.10
C THR A 72 -2.25 3.51 17.06
N SER A 73 -1.28 3.83 17.93
CA SER A 73 -0.79 5.20 18.14
C SER A 73 0.68 5.39 17.73
N ARG A 74 1.14 4.71 16.67
CA ARG A 74 2.58 4.48 16.43
C ARG A 74 3.16 5.01 15.11
N TYR A 75 2.43 5.76 14.30
CA TYR A 75 2.89 6.15 12.97
C TYR A 75 3.55 7.51 12.94
N HIS A 76 4.35 7.72 11.89
CA HIS A 76 5.04 8.99 11.70
C HIS A 76 4.08 10.15 11.48
N ASN A 77 3.14 9.91 10.56
CA ASN A 77 2.18 10.87 10.05
C ASN A 77 1.09 10.10 9.30
N GLU A 78 -0.10 10.04 9.87
CA GLU A 78 -1.23 9.29 9.35
C GLU A 78 -1.67 9.79 7.96
N LYS A 79 -1.53 11.10 7.67
CA LYS A 79 -1.87 11.67 6.37
C LYS A 79 -1.03 11.07 5.24
N LEU A 80 0.28 10.93 5.47
CA LEU A 80 1.20 10.37 4.46
C LEU A 80 0.85 8.92 4.16
N LEU A 81 0.48 8.16 5.18
CA LEU A 81 0.10 6.76 5.02
C LEU A 81 -1.25 6.61 4.29
N ILE A 82 -2.22 7.49 4.56
CA ILE A 82 -3.49 7.54 3.82
C ILE A 82 -3.23 7.86 2.34
N LEU A 83 -2.43 8.88 2.04
CA LEU A 83 -2.07 9.24 0.66
C LEU A 83 -1.33 8.09 -0.04
N ALA A 84 -0.40 7.43 0.66
CA ALA A 84 0.28 6.26 0.11
C ALA A 84 -0.70 5.12 -0.21
N ALA A 85 -1.66 4.83 0.67
CA ALA A 85 -2.68 3.81 0.43
C ALA A 85 -3.62 4.16 -0.72
N LEU A 86 -4.03 5.43 -0.85
CA LEU A 86 -4.88 5.88 -1.95
C LEU A 86 -4.18 5.74 -3.31
N PHE A 87 -2.85 5.93 -3.37
CA PHE A 87 -2.07 5.89 -4.61
C PHE A 87 -1.34 4.56 -4.87
N HIS A 88 -1.34 3.59 -3.95
CA HIS A 88 -0.43 2.43 -4.03
C HIS A 88 -0.56 1.65 -5.35
N ASP A 89 -1.79 1.56 -5.87
CA ASP A 89 -2.17 0.78 -7.05
C ASP A 89 -2.65 1.60 -8.24
N ILE A 90 -2.53 2.93 -8.21
CA ILE A 90 -2.94 3.81 -9.32
C ILE A 90 -2.29 3.43 -10.67
N GLY A 91 -1.12 2.78 -10.64
CA GLY A 91 -0.41 2.31 -11.82
C GLY A 91 -0.91 0.99 -12.40
N LYS A 92 -1.78 0.22 -11.71
CA LYS A 92 -2.26 -1.09 -12.19
C LYS A 92 -2.93 -1.02 -13.57
N PRO A 93 -3.84 -0.07 -13.87
CA PRO A 93 -4.44 0.04 -15.20
C PRO A 93 -3.39 0.13 -16.33
N LYS A 94 -2.32 0.89 -16.11
CA LYS A 94 -1.22 1.05 -17.08
C LYS A 94 -0.24 -0.14 -17.13
N ALA A 95 -0.17 -0.94 -16.06
CA ALA A 95 0.67 -2.13 -15.96
C ALA A 95 -0.04 -3.42 -16.40
N ARG A 96 -1.32 -3.31 -16.78
CA ARG A 96 -2.20 -4.43 -17.07
C ARG A 96 -1.70 -5.22 -18.29
N PHE A 97 -1.41 -6.50 -18.10
CA PHE A 97 -0.88 -7.37 -19.15
C PHE A 97 -1.50 -8.77 -19.06
N TRP A 98 -1.92 -9.35 -20.20
CA TRP A 98 -2.36 -10.74 -20.26
C TRP A 98 -1.17 -11.69 -20.30
N ASN A 99 -1.09 -12.59 -19.32
CA ASN A 99 -0.04 -13.58 -19.24
C ASN A 99 -0.52 -14.94 -19.73
N ASP A 100 -0.10 -15.35 -20.94
CA ASP A 100 -0.49 -16.64 -21.52
C ASP A 100 -0.06 -17.85 -20.67
N LYS A 101 1.08 -17.79 -19.98
CA LYS A 101 1.53 -18.92 -19.15
C LYS A 101 0.68 -19.08 -17.89
N LYS A 102 0.22 -17.97 -17.32
CA LYS A 102 -0.59 -17.96 -16.10
C LYS A 102 -2.10 -17.91 -16.37
N GLN A 103 -2.50 -17.73 -17.63
CA GLN A 103 -3.89 -17.60 -18.09
C GLN A 103 -4.69 -16.55 -17.29
N LYS A 104 -4.04 -15.43 -16.97
CA LYS A 104 -4.63 -14.33 -16.19
C LYS A 104 -3.98 -12.99 -16.48
N ILE A 105 -4.65 -11.91 -16.10
CA ILE A 105 -4.05 -10.58 -16.05
C ILE A 105 -3.01 -10.50 -14.92
N VAL A 106 -1.92 -9.80 -15.20
CA VAL A 106 -0.85 -9.47 -14.26
C VAL A 106 -0.52 -7.99 -14.36
N PHE A 107 0.07 -7.45 -13.30
CA PHE A 107 0.38 -6.02 -13.17
C PHE A 107 1.88 -5.82 -12.89
N TYR A 108 2.75 -6.31 -13.76
CA TYR A 108 4.19 -6.23 -13.51
C TYR A 108 4.69 -4.78 -13.53
N GLY A 109 5.44 -4.39 -12.50
CA GLY A 109 6.01 -3.04 -12.41
C GLY A 109 5.03 -1.94 -12.01
N HIS A 110 3.79 -2.26 -11.65
CA HIS A 110 2.80 -1.24 -11.27
C HIS A 110 3.27 -0.35 -10.11
N SER A 111 4.02 -0.87 -9.13
CA SER A 111 4.52 -0.04 -8.02
C SER A 111 5.41 1.11 -8.50
N GLY A 112 6.24 0.88 -9.52
CA GLY A 112 7.05 1.92 -10.16
C GLY A 112 6.19 2.95 -10.89
N ILE A 113 5.19 2.48 -11.64
CA ILE A 113 4.24 3.35 -12.36
C ILE A 113 3.42 4.17 -11.36
N SER A 114 2.88 3.55 -10.32
CA SER A 114 2.16 4.22 -9.22
C SER A 114 3.02 5.31 -8.58
N THR A 115 4.31 5.05 -8.37
CA THR A 115 5.26 6.03 -7.82
C THR A 115 5.38 7.25 -8.76
N MET A 116 5.52 7.03 -10.06
CA MET A 116 5.61 8.12 -11.03
C MET A 116 4.34 8.96 -11.07
N LEU A 117 3.17 8.32 -11.11
CA LEU A 117 1.88 9.01 -11.13
C LEU A 117 1.64 9.77 -9.82
N ALA A 118 1.93 9.17 -8.67
CA ALA A 118 1.83 9.88 -7.39
C ALA A 118 2.76 11.09 -7.32
N ASN A 119 3.97 11.01 -7.88
CA ASN A 119 4.88 12.16 -7.93
C ASN A 119 4.31 13.33 -8.73
N GLU A 120 3.50 13.05 -9.75
CA GLU A 120 2.84 14.07 -10.54
C GLU A 120 1.61 14.63 -9.81
N PHE A 121 0.79 13.78 -9.19
CA PHE A 121 -0.54 14.18 -8.75
C PHE A 121 -0.69 14.55 -7.26
N LEU A 122 0.24 14.15 -6.38
CA LEU A 122 0.11 14.38 -4.93
C LEU A 122 -0.03 15.86 -4.54
N GLU A 123 0.61 16.77 -5.27
CA GLU A 123 0.57 18.21 -4.97
C GLU A 123 -0.80 18.85 -5.28
N TYR A 124 -1.62 18.22 -6.14
CA TYR A 124 -3.00 18.66 -6.36
C TYR A 124 -3.94 18.20 -5.26
N ILE A 125 -3.58 17.13 -4.53
CA ILE A 125 -4.38 16.55 -3.46
C ILE A 125 -4.03 17.17 -2.10
N GLU A 126 -2.74 17.36 -1.84
CA GLU A 126 -2.23 18.02 -0.64
C GLU A 126 -1.12 19.01 -1.04
N PRO A 127 -1.49 20.26 -1.37
CA PRO A 127 -0.54 21.26 -1.88
C PRO A 127 0.50 21.71 -0.85
N ASN A 128 0.29 21.40 0.43
CA ASN A 128 1.19 21.78 1.51
C ASN A 128 2.22 20.71 1.86
N LEU A 129 2.34 19.62 1.08
CA LEU A 129 3.38 18.61 1.29
C LEU A 129 4.77 19.22 1.18
N THR A 130 5.59 19.00 2.19
CA THR A 130 7.03 19.25 2.07
C THR A 130 7.67 18.25 1.11
N LYS A 131 8.86 18.59 0.58
CA LYS A 131 9.61 17.68 -0.30
C LYS A 131 9.91 16.33 0.36
N ASP A 132 10.23 16.34 1.66
CA ASP A 132 10.53 15.13 2.42
C ASP A 132 9.29 14.26 2.62
N GLU A 133 8.13 14.87 2.92
CA GLU A 133 6.85 14.17 3.03
C GLU A 133 6.42 13.55 1.71
N LYS A 134 6.53 14.29 0.60
CA LYS A 134 6.27 13.76 -0.74
C LYS A 134 7.19 12.58 -1.04
N LEU A 135 8.50 12.73 -0.86
CA LEU A 135 9.46 11.64 -1.07
C LEU A 135 9.15 10.41 -0.18
N TYR A 136 8.68 10.64 1.04
CA TYR A 136 8.28 9.57 1.95
C TYR A 136 7.07 8.79 1.42
N ILE A 137 6.02 9.48 0.96
CA ILE A 137 4.85 8.85 0.31
C ILE A 137 5.29 8.03 -0.91
N LEU A 138 6.15 8.60 -1.76
CA LEU A 138 6.65 7.90 -2.96
C LEU A 138 7.43 6.63 -2.60
N ARG A 139 8.21 6.65 -1.52
CA ARG A 139 8.91 5.46 -1.02
C ARG A 139 7.94 4.40 -0.51
N LEU A 140 6.88 4.80 0.19
CA LEU A 140 5.83 3.87 0.62
C LEU A 140 5.17 3.17 -0.58
N ILE A 141 4.75 3.96 -1.58
CA ILE A 141 4.15 3.44 -2.81
C ILE A 141 5.11 2.52 -3.56
N ASN A 142 6.37 2.92 -3.72
CA ASN A 142 7.33 2.11 -4.47
C ASN A 142 7.60 0.74 -3.81
N TYR A 143 7.58 0.71 -2.48
CA TYR A 143 7.91 -0.48 -1.69
C TYR A 143 6.70 -1.20 -1.11
N HIS A 144 5.46 -0.84 -1.44
CA HIS A 144 4.28 -1.41 -0.77
C HIS A 144 4.18 -2.94 -0.89
N GLN A 145 4.68 -3.53 -1.99
CA GLN A 145 4.70 -4.99 -2.19
C GLN A 145 5.89 -5.70 -1.56
N ILE A 146 6.86 -4.96 -1.01
CA ILE A 146 8.14 -5.53 -0.62
C ILE A 146 7.96 -6.62 0.44
N LEU A 147 6.96 -6.48 1.33
CA LEU A 147 6.67 -7.43 2.41
C LEU A 147 5.84 -8.64 1.96
N PHE A 148 5.48 -8.77 0.68
CA PHE A 148 4.69 -9.90 0.20
C PHE A 148 5.50 -11.20 0.24
N ASP A 149 6.78 -11.12 -0.07
CA ASP A 149 7.72 -12.26 -0.02
C ASP A 149 8.26 -12.52 1.40
N ALA A 150 7.89 -11.69 2.40
CA ALA A 150 8.39 -11.82 3.76
C ALA A 150 7.79 -13.02 4.52
N GLY A 151 6.81 -13.74 3.97
CA GLY A 151 6.35 -15.02 4.49
C GLY A 151 7.45 -16.10 4.47
N ASP A 152 8.45 -15.96 3.59
CA ASP A 152 9.70 -16.73 3.64
C ASP A 152 10.74 -15.95 4.46
N LEU A 153 10.60 -16.04 5.79
CA LEU A 153 11.48 -15.43 6.81
C LEU A 153 12.90 -16.03 6.82
N SER A 154 13.43 -16.43 5.67
CA SER A 154 14.82 -16.79 5.54
C SER A 154 15.71 -15.65 6.04
N GLY A 155 16.80 -15.99 6.73
CA GLY A 155 17.73 -14.99 7.26
C GLY A 155 18.31 -14.06 6.18
N LYS A 156 18.30 -14.47 4.91
CA LYS A 156 18.76 -13.67 3.77
C LYS A 156 17.80 -12.53 3.44
N THR A 157 16.50 -12.81 3.39
CA THR A 157 15.46 -11.79 3.16
C THR A 157 15.53 -10.75 4.26
N LEU A 158 15.46 -11.17 5.53
CA LEU A 158 15.55 -10.28 6.69
C LEU A 158 16.84 -9.43 6.67
N LYS A 159 18.01 -10.00 6.36
CA LYS A 159 19.27 -9.24 6.31
C LYS A 159 19.24 -8.14 5.23
N LYS A 160 18.76 -8.45 4.02
CA LYS A 160 18.65 -7.47 2.92
C LYS A 160 17.75 -6.29 3.30
N PHE A 161 16.63 -6.59 3.95
CA PHE A 161 15.74 -5.54 4.45
C PHE A 161 16.35 -4.76 5.62
N SER A 162 17.04 -5.41 6.57
CA SER A 162 17.70 -4.74 7.68
C SER A 162 18.74 -3.76 7.17
N GLU A 163 19.53 -4.14 6.16
CA GLU A 163 20.49 -3.25 5.50
C GLU A 163 19.77 -2.09 4.78
N LYS A 164 18.71 -2.38 4.03
CA LYS A 164 17.95 -1.39 3.25
C LYS A 164 17.22 -0.36 4.12
N PHE A 165 16.72 -0.76 5.28
CA PHE A 165 15.90 0.08 6.17
C PHE A 165 16.58 0.43 7.50
N LYS A 166 17.88 0.16 7.65
CA LYS A 166 18.68 0.39 8.88
C LYS A 166 18.48 1.77 9.50
N ASN A 167 18.31 2.79 8.65
CA ASN A 167 18.14 4.19 9.05
C ASN A 167 16.71 4.71 8.78
N SER A 168 15.72 3.83 8.60
CA SER A 168 14.34 4.20 8.24
C SER A 168 13.32 3.24 8.86
N PHE A 169 13.45 2.93 10.15
CA PHE A 169 12.50 2.08 10.88
C PHE A 169 11.05 2.55 10.78
N ILE A 170 10.87 3.86 10.80
CA ILE A 170 9.57 4.51 10.67
C ILE A 170 8.91 4.11 9.33
N LEU A 171 9.69 4.13 8.23
CA LEU A 171 9.22 3.68 6.92
C LEU A 171 8.84 2.20 6.91
N LEU A 172 9.57 1.36 7.65
CA LEU A 172 9.25 -0.06 7.74
C LEU A 172 7.94 -0.30 8.52
N ASP A 173 7.71 0.45 9.60
CA ASP A 173 6.45 0.38 10.36
C ASP A 173 5.25 0.84 9.52
N ASP A 174 5.40 1.89 8.72
CA ASP A 174 4.36 2.39 7.82
C ASP A 174 4.14 1.45 6.61
N LEU A 175 5.20 0.86 6.04
CA LEU A 175 5.08 -0.19 5.02
C LEU A 175 4.33 -1.41 5.55
N TYR A 176 4.54 -1.74 6.83
CA TYR A 176 3.78 -2.79 7.48
C TYR A 176 2.30 -2.43 7.60
N ALA A 177 2.00 -1.21 8.07
CA ALA A 177 0.63 -0.73 8.17
C ALA A 177 -0.10 -0.79 6.82
N LEU A 178 0.59 -0.36 5.75
CA LEU A 178 0.07 -0.44 4.38
C LEU A 178 -0.17 -1.88 3.94
N ARG A 179 0.78 -2.80 4.20
CA ARG A 179 0.61 -4.22 3.91
C ARG A 179 -0.56 -4.84 4.68
N TYR A 180 -0.72 -4.50 5.96
CA TYR A 180 -1.83 -4.99 6.76
C TYR A 180 -3.16 -4.56 6.14
N ALA A 181 -3.28 -3.29 5.77
CA ALA A 181 -4.49 -2.75 5.16
C ALA A 181 -4.80 -3.39 3.80
N ASP A 182 -3.79 -3.55 2.94
CA ASP A 182 -3.89 -4.22 1.64
C ASP A 182 -4.32 -5.70 1.78
N PHE A 183 -3.68 -6.42 2.70
CA PHE A 183 -3.99 -7.83 2.94
C PHE A 183 -5.38 -8.07 3.54
N ASN A 184 -5.85 -7.20 4.45
CA ASN A 184 -7.19 -7.33 5.01
C ASN A 184 -8.27 -6.65 4.13
N GLY A 185 -7.84 -5.81 3.19
CA GLY A 185 -8.67 -5.01 2.29
C GLY A 185 -8.92 -5.68 0.95
N ASN A 186 -9.15 -6.99 0.94
CA ASN A 186 -9.53 -7.74 -0.26
C ASN A 186 -10.55 -8.82 0.06
N LEU A 187 -11.25 -9.30 -0.98
CA LEU A 187 -12.07 -10.50 -0.94
C LEU A 187 -11.31 -11.61 -1.68
N SER A 188 -10.68 -12.50 -0.94
CA SER A 188 -9.96 -13.66 -1.49
C SER A 188 -10.35 -14.93 -0.73
N THR A 189 -10.42 -16.08 -1.42
CA THR A 189 -10.76 -17.36 -0.78
C THR A 189 -9.55 -18.03 -0.13
N ASP A 190 -8.34 -17.62 -0.50
CA ASP A 190 -7.10 -18.18 0.03
C ASP A 190 -6.65 -17.40 1.27
N LYS A 191 -6.67 -18.07 2.44
CA LYS A 191 -6.16 -17.50 3.69
C LYS A 191 -4.64 -17.63 3.72
N MET A 192 -3.90 -16.74 3.04
CA MET A 192 -2.44 -16.76 3.13
C MET A 192 -1.91 -16.03 4.38
N ASN A 193 -1.81 -16.77 5.49
CA ASN A 193 -0.77 -16.85 6.52
C ASN A 193 0.17 -15.64 6.82
N LEU A 194 -0.28 -14.40 6.86
CA LEU A 194 0.40 -13.39 7.67
C LEU A 194 -0.53 -12.98 8.80
N SER A 195 -0.51 -13.80 9.85
CA SER A 195 -1.12 -13.43 11.11
C SER A 195 -0.39 -12.21 11.69
N PHE A 196 -1.08 -11.44 12.54
CA PHE A 196 -0.47 -10.35 13.29
C PHE A 196 0.81 -10.79 14.04
N SER A 197 0.87 -12.06 14.46
CA SER A 197 2.07 -12.67 15.05
C SER A 197 3.24 -12.83 14.09
N ASP A 198 3.01 -13.20 12.83
CA ASP A 198 4.07 -13.34 11.83
C ASP A 198 4.75 -12.00 11.57
N ILE A 199 3.93 -10.95 11.55
CA ILE A 199 4.41 -9.57 11.47
C ILE A 199 5.23 -9.18 12.70
N GLU A 200 4.73 -9.42 13.92
CA GLU A 200 5.50 -9.07 15.12
C GLU A 200 6.82 -9.83 15.17
N ASN A 201 6.85 -11.06 14.64
CA ASN A 201 8.07 -11.83 14.46
C ASN A 201 9.00 -11.24 13.40
N ILE A 202 8.48 -10.74 12.27
CA ILE A 202 9.22 -9.94 11.29
C ILE A 202 9.86 -8.72 11.97
N LYS A 203 9.07 -7.93 12.70
CA LYS A 203 9.55 -6.74 13.42
C LYS A 203 10.63 -7.09 14.44
N ARG A 204 10.46 -8.19 15.19
CA ARG A 204 11.47 -8.69 16.14
C ARG A 204 12.73 -9.16 15.43
N GLY A 205 12.61 -9.90 14.33
CA GLY A 205 13.73 -10.35 13.50
C GLY A 205 14.54 -9.16 12.98
N PHE A 206 13.85 -8.14 12.46
CA PHE A 206 14.47 -6.88 12.03
C PHE A 206 15.27 -6.20 13.13
N LYS A 207 14.67 -6.02 14.31
CA LYS A 207 15.35 -5.41 15.46
C LYS A 207 16.58 -6.21 15.89
N LYS A 208 16.52 -7.55 15.88
CA LYS A 208 17.66 -8.41 16.25
C LYS A 208 18.82 -8.31 15.26
N CYS A 209 18.55 -8.26 13.96
CA CYS A 209 19.59 -8.11 12.92
C CYS A 209 20.33 -6.77 12.93
N LEU A 210 19.89 -5.80 13.75
CA LEU A 210 20.48 -4.45 13.81
C LEU A 210 21.32 -4.22 15.07
N ILE A 211 21.27 -5.15 16.03
CA ILE A 211 22.03 -5.12 17.29
C ILE A 211 23.33 -5.95 17.16
N ASN A 212 23.43 -6.80 16.14
CA ASN A 212 24.63 -7.56 15.77
C ASN A 212 25.34 -6.89 14.59
#